data_AF-A0A2W1BFY6-F1
#
_entry.id   AF-A0A2W1BFY6-F1
#
_cell.length_a   1.000
_cell.length_b   1.000
_cell.length_c   1.000
_cell.angle_alpha   90.00
_cell.angle_beta   90.00
_cell.angle_gamma   90.00
#
_symmetry.space_group_name_H-M   'P 1'
#
loop_
_entity.id
_entity.type
_entity.pdbx_description
1 polymer ?
#
loop_
_entity_poly.entity_id
_entity_poly.type
_entity_poly.pdbx_seq_one_letter_code
_entity_poly.pdbx_strand_id
1 'polypeptide(L)'
;MSENYYQREYMKNLFAMYLSWDNRLKNLAPTNYGNEYYFEIFKNIPPTLLVHASDGAKNIPRDNNWREGAKQLLDKMESLENFHRVNVEGLHDVHYTHPEKVAPHVIKFLENKVNSKL
;
A
#
# COMPACT_ATOMS: atom_id res chain seq x y z
N MET A 1 32.65 -20.12 23.16
CA MET A 1 31.30 -19.81 22.67
C MET A 1 30.70 -18.56 23.35
N SER A 2 31.49 -17.55 23.73
CA SER A 2 30.97 -16.42 24.54
C SER A 2 30.99 -15.07 23.81
N GLU A 3 32.08 -14.66 23.16
CA GLU A 3 32.20 -13.28 22.61
C GLU A 3 31.23 -12.95 21.46
N ASN A 4 31.03 -13.90 20.54
CA ASN A 4 30.15 -13.70 19.38
C ASN A 4 28.67 -13.59 19.73
N TYR A 5 28.26 -14.10 20.91
CA TYR A 5 26.88 -13.99 21.39
C TYR A 5 26.64 -12.62 22.04
N TYR A 6 27.56 -12.20 22.92
CA TYR A 6 27.46 -10.90 23.59
C TYR A 6 27.53 -9.72 22.61
N GLN A 7 28.38 -9.79 21.59
CA GLN A 7 28.42 -8.74 20.55
C GLN A 7 27.11 -8.67 19.75
N ARG A 8 26.49 -9.81 19.41
CA ARG A 8 25.19 -9.81 18.71
C ARG A 8 24.07 -9.24 19.56
N GLU A 9 24.00 -9.63 20.83
CA GLU A 9 22.98 -9.10 21.74
C GLU A 9 23.20 -7.61 22.02
N TYR A 10 24.45 -7.16 22.13
CA TYR A 10 24.74 -5.73 22.27
C TYR A 10 24.31 -4.92 21.04
N MET A 11 24.63 -5.40 19.83
CA MET A 11 24.23 -4.75 18.58
C MET A 11 22.71 -4.75 18.37
N LYS A 12 22.01 -5.84 18.75
CA LYS A 12 20.54 -5.87 18.75
C LYS A 12 19.95 -4.82 19.69
N ASN A 13 20.49 -4.71 20.90
CA ASN A 13 20.02 -3.73 21.88
C ASN A 13 20.32 -2.29 21.44
N LEU A 14 21.47 -2.05 20.81
CA LEU A 14 21.81 -0.73 20.26
C LEU A 14 20.87 -0.35 19.09
N PHE A 15 20.53 -1.32 18.24
CA PHE A 15 19.62 -1.11 17.12
C PHE A 15 18.18 -0.90 17.60
N ALA A 16 17.72 -1.69 18.57
CA ALA A 16 16.43 -1.50 19.22
C ALA A 16 16.35 -0.14 19.91
N MET A 17 17.42 0.28 20.59
CA MET A 17 17.52 1.61 21.19
C MET A 17 17.43 2.69 20.10
N TYR A 18 18.24 2.61 19.03
CA TYR A 18 18.23 3.58 17.93
C TYR A 18 16.83 3.75 17.31
N LEU A 19 16.14 2.63 17.00
CA LEU A 19 14.78 2.67 16.48
C LEU A 19 13.77 3.19 17.51
N SER A 20 13.95 2.89 18.80
CA SER A 20 13.11 3.41 19.88
C SER A 20 13.22 4.92 20.08
N TRP A 21 14.20 5.59 19.47
CA TRP A 21 14.34 7.06 19.48
C TRP A 21 13.88 7.71 18.17
N ASP A 22 13.56 6.93 17.14
CA ASP A 22 13.10 7.46 15.87
C ASP A 22 11.67 8.01 16.01
N ASN A 23 11.55 9.34 15.98
CA ASN A 23 10.26 10.02 16.08
C ASN A 23 9.30 9.67 14.94
N ARG A 24 9.78 9.16 13.80
CA ARG A 24 8.93 8.68 12.69
C ARG A 24 8.19 7.39 13.04
N LEU A 25 8.74 6.60 13.97
CA LEU A 25 8.10 5.39 14.49
C LEU A 25 7.17 5.69 15.67
N LYS A 26 7.33 6.85 16.31
CA LYS A 26 6.49 7.31 17.44
C LYS A 26 5.31 8.15 16.99
N ASN A 27 5.55 9.02 16.02
CA ASN A 27 4.57 9.93 15.47
C ASN A 27 4.14 9.39 14.11
N LEU A 28 2.98 8.77 14.07
CA LEU A 28 2.36 8.39 12.82
C LEU A 28 2.16 9.64 11.96
N ALA A 29 2.51 9.54 10.68
CA ALA A 29 2.11 10.55 9.73
C ALA A 29 0.58 10.70 9.80
N PRO A 30 0.05 11.94 9.82
CA PRO A 30 -1.38 12.16 9.79
C PRO A 30 -2.03 11.35 8.66
N THR A 31 -3.09 10.60 8.95
CA THR A 31 -3.71 9.68 7.97
C THR A 31 -4.77 10.35 7.11
N ASN A 32 -5.14 11.60 7.41
CA ASN A 32 -6.31 12.28 6.83
C ASN A 32 -5.91 13.53 6.03
N TYR A 33 -4.87 13.42 5.21
CA TYR A 33 -4.57 14.47 4.24
C TYR A 33 -5.62 14.53 3.13
N GLY A 34 -5.79 15.70 2.51
CA GLY A 34 -6.72 15.87 1.40
C GLY A 34 -6.29 15.11 0.15
N ASN A 35 -7.23 14.83 -0.76
CA ASN A 35 -6.99 14.10 -2.01
C ASN A 35 -5.82 14.68 -2.83
N GLU A 36 -5.64 16.00 -2.84
CA GLU A 36 -4.53 16.65 -3.55
C GLU A 36 -3.16 16.20 -3.05
N TYR A 37 -2.99 16.04 -1.73
CA TYR A 37 -1.74 15.56 -1.16
C TYR A 37 -1.40 14.15 -1.65
N TYR A 38 -2.38 13.25 -1.63
CA TYR A 38 -2.18 11.88 -2.14
C TYR A 38 -1.91 11.88 -3.64
N PHE A 39 -2.63 12.69 -4.42
CA PHE A 39 -2.39 12.79 -5.86
C PHE A 39 -0.96 13.25 -6.17
N GLU A 40 -0.44 14.26 -5.46
CA GLU A 40 0.95 14.72 -5.64
C GLU A 40 1.99 13.66 -5.27
N ILE A 41 1.74 12.85 -4.24
CA ILE A 41 2.61 11.70 -3.92
C ILE A 41 2.64 10.75 -5.11
N PHE A 42 1.47 10.37 -5.63
CA PHE A 42 1.35 9.32 -6.64
C PHE A 42 1.97 9.70 -7.99
N LYS A 43 2.24 10.99 -8.26
CA LYS A 43 2.99 11.42 -9.46
C LYS A 43 4.44 10.90 -9.50
N ASN A 44 5.05 10.68 -8.35
CA ASN A 44 6.49 10.39 -8.25
C ASN A 44 6.80 9.01 -7.67
N ILE A 45 5.79 8.21 -7.32
CA ILE A 45 6.01 6.86 -6.82
C ILE A 45 6.31 5.87 -7.94
N PRO A 46 6.91 4.71 -7.62
CA PRO A 46 7.03 3.62 -8.57
C PRO A 46 5.67 3.19 -9.15
N PRO A 47 5.67 2.51 -10.32
CA PRO A 47 4.46 1.93 -10.87
C PRO A 47 3.65 1.20 -9.79
N THR A 48 2.36 1.50 -9.72
CA THR A 48 1.46 1.02 -8.68
C THR A 48 0.25 0.35 -9.29
N LEU A 49 -0.05 -0.86 -8.82
CA LEU A 49 -1.27 -1.59 -9.15
C LEU A 49 -2.25 -1.52 -7.96
N LEU A 50 -3.43 -0.98 -8.21
CA LEU A 50 -4.58 -1.08 -7.31
C LEU A 50 -5.54 -2.16 -7.83
N VAL A 51 -5.72 -3.21 -7.03
CA VAL A 51 -6.78 -4.21 -7.24
C VAL A 51 -7.98 -3.84 -6.37
N HIS A 52 -9.06 -3.44 -7.02
CA HIS A 52 -10.29 -3.00 -6.35
C HIS A 52 -11.34 -4.12 -6.38
N ALA A 53 -11.83 -4.51 -5.20
CA ALA A 53 -12.90 -5.49 -5.08
C ALA A 53 -14.27 -4.82 -5.33
N SER A 54 -14.98 -5.22 -6.38
CA SER A 54 -16.22 -4.57 -6.83
C SER A 54 -17.32 -4.54 -5.77
N ASP A 55 -17.43 -5.59 -4.95
CA ASP A 55 -18.38 -5.66 -3.84
C ASP A 55 -17.73 -5.33 -2.48
N GLY A 56 -16.47 -4.88 -2.48
CA GLY A 56 -15.68 -4.70 -1.26
C GLY A 56 -16.27 -3.72 -0.26
N ALA A 57 -17.06 -2.74 -0.75
CA ALA A 57 -17.74 -1.80 0.09
C ALA A 57 -19.23 -2.12 0.29
N LYS A 58 -19.80 -3.19 -0.29
CA LYS A 58 -21.26 -3.39 -0.37
C LYS A 58 -22.02 -3.26 0.97
N ASN A 59 -21.38 -3.67 2.06
CA ASN A 59 -21.99 -3.68 3.41
C ASN A 59 -21.64 -2.45 4.27
N ILE A 60 -20.88 -1.49 3.75
CA ILE A 60 -20.53 -0.29 4.54
C ILE A 60 -21.63 0.78 4.35
N PRO A 61 -22.09 1.47 5.40
CA PRO A 61 -23.06 2.56 5.30
C PRO A 61 -22.66 3.67 4.29
N ARG A 62 -23.64 4.19 3.53
CA ARG A 62 -23.47 5.24 2.50
C ARG A 62 -23.54 6.67 3.04
N ASP A 63 -23.68 6.81 4.34
CA ASP A 63 -23.84 8.05 5.10
C ASP A 63 -22.61 8.97 5.08
N ASN A 64 -21.47 8.52 4.57
CA ASN A 64 -20.21 9.24 4.71
C ASN A 64 -19.56 9.65 3.38
N ASN A 65 -19.15 10.93 3.30
CA ASN A 65 -18.49 11.56 2.15
C ASN A 65 -17.14 10.92 1.75
N TRP A 66 -16.55 10.06 2.58
CA TRP A 66 -15.22 9.47 2.31
C TRP A 66 -15.21 8.55 1.08
N ARG A 67 -16.33 7.88 0.77
CA ARG A 67 -16.43 7.00 -0.41
C ARG A 67 -16.32 7.77 -1.71
N GLU A 68 -17.05 8.88 -1.77
CA GLU A 68 -17.02 9.77 -2.91
C GLU A 68 -15.64 10.44 -3.02
N GLY A 69 -15.08 10.87 -1.88
CA GLY A 69 -13.70 11.38 -1.84
C GLY A 69 -12.67 10.36 -2.34
N ALA A 70 -12.76 9.10 -1.90
CA ALA A 70 -11.88 8.04 -2.36
C ALA A 70 -12.07 7.78 -3.86
N LYS A 71 -13.32 7.72 -4.34
CA LYS A 71 -13.62 7.55 -5.76
C LYS A 71 -13.03 8.67 -6.61
N GLN A 72 -13.22 9.92 -6.21
CA GLN A 72 -12.65 11.09 -6.88
C GLN A 72 -11.12 11.03 -6.94
N LEU A 73 -10.46 10.61 -5.86
CA LEU A 73 -9.01 10.42 -5.85
C LEU A 73 -8.58 9.30 -6.81
N LEU A 74 -9.24 8.13 -6.76
CA LEU A 74 -8.93 7.00 -7.65
C LEU A 74 -9.11 7.39 -9.12
N ASP A 75 -10.23 8.03 -9.45
CA ASP A 75 -10.54 8.49 -10.81
C ASP A 75 -9.53 9.55 -11.27
N LYS A 76 -9.05 10.42 -10.37
CA LYS A 76 -7.96 11.37 -10.68
C LYS A 76 -6.63 10.64 -10.91
N MET A 77 -6.30 9.64 -10.10
CA MET A 77 -5.06 8.86 -10.23
C MET A 77 -5.01 8.02 -11.51
N GLU A 78 -6.16 7.64 -12.11
CA GLU A 78 -6.19 6.98 -13.43
C GLU A 78 -5.59 7.83 -14.56
N SER A 79 -5.42 9.15 -14.36
CA SER A 79 -4.69 10.01 -15.30
C SER A 79 -3.16 9.85 -15.25
N LEU A 80 -2.62 9.15 -14.25
CA LEU A 80 -1.20 8.95 -14.06
C LEU A 80 -0.72 7.69 -14.77
N GLU A 81 0.32 7.79 -15.61
CA GLU A 81 0.85 6.66 -16.38
C GLU A 81 1.39 5.52 -15.50
N ASN A 82 1.90 5.86 -14.32
CA ASN A 82 2.44 4.92 -13.34
C ASN A 82 1.36 4.32 -12.42
N PHE A 83 0.08 4.64 -12.60
CA PHE A 83 -1.00 4.09 -11.80
C PHE A 83 -1.91 3.20 -12.63
N HIS A 84 -2.12 1.97 -12.18
CA HIS A 84 -2.98 0.99 -12.85
C HIS A 84 -4.04 0.51 -11.88
N ARG A 85 -5.31 0.60 -12.29
CA ARG A 85 -6.45 0.10 -11.52
C ARG A 85 -7.11 -1.05 -12.25
N VAL A 86 -7.44 -2.11 -11.52
CA VAL A 86 -8.27 -3.22 -12.02
C VAL A 86 -9.38 -3.51 -11.04
N ASN A 87 -10.56 -3.89 -11.56
CA ASN A 87 -11.68 -4.32 -10.73
C ASN A 87 -11.78 -5.85 -10.76
N VAL A 88 -11.95 -6.45 -9.59
CA VAL A 88 -12.14 -7.89 -9.41
C VAL A 88 -13.44 -8.13 -8.68
N GLU A 89 -14.26 -9.05 -9.19
CA GLU A 89 -15.52 -9.42 -8.56
C GLU A 89 -15.29 -10.19 -7.25
N GLY A 90 -15.86 -9.67 -6.17
CA GLY A 90 -15.77 -10.26 -4.83
C GLY A 90 -15.87 -9.21 -3.72
N LEU A 91 -15.94 -9.71 -2.48
CA LEU A 91 -15.91 -8.90 -1.26
C LEU A 91 -14.50 -8.38 -0.97
N HIS A 92 -14.35 -7.59 0.10
CA HIS A 92 -13.10 -6.93 0.47
C HIS A 92 -11.91 -7.92 0.59
N ASP A 93 -12.20 -9.14 1.03
CA ASP A 93 -11.27 -10.25 1.24
C ASP A 93 -11.12 -11.16 0.01
N VAL A 94 -11.52 -10.73 -1.20
CA VAL A 94 -11.38 -11.54 -2.43
C VAL A 94 -9.95 -12.01 -2.69
N HIS A 95 -8.96 -11.22 -2.29
CA HIS A 95 -7.55 -11.57 -2.39
C HIS A 95 -7.16 -12.79 -1.52
N TYR A 96 -7.93 -13.05 -0.46
CA TYR A 96 -7.77 -14.19 0.43
C TYR A 96 -8.69 -15.36 0.06
N THR A 97 -9.96 -15.07 -0.27
CA THR A 97 -10.97 -16.11 -0.53
C THR A 97 -10.93 -16.67 -1.96
N HIS A 98 -10.51 -15.86 -2.93
CA HIS A 98 -10.45 -16.20 -4.35
C HIS A 98 -9.16 -15.63 -4.97
N PRO A 99 -7.98 -16.04 -4.49
CA PRO A 99 -6.69 -15.51 -4.94
C PRO A 99 -6.47 -15.71 -6.45
N GLU A 100 -7.08 -16.73 -7.05
CA GLU A 100 -7.04 -17.00 -8.50
C GLU A 100 -7.63 -15.87 -9.34
N LYS A 101 -8.52 -15.04 -8.77
CA LYS A 101 -9.04 -13.85 -9.44
C LYS A 101 -8.10 -12.65 -9.37
N VAL A 102 -7.20 -12.61 -8.39
CA VAL A 102 -6.30 -11.47 -8.13
C VAL A 102 -4.90 -11.73 -8.70
N ALA A 103 -4.37 -12.94 -8.48
CA ALA A 103 -3.00 -13.31 -8.84
C ALA A 103 -2.64 -13.03 -10.31
N PRO A 104 -3.50 -13.29 -11.32
CA PRO A 104 -3.17 -13.00 -12.72
C PRO A 104 -2.88 -11.52 -12.98
N HIS A 105 -3.57 -10.61 -12.30
CA HIS A 105 -3.34 -9.17 -12.44
C HIS A 105 -1.99 -8.76 -11.84
N VAL A 106 -1.63 -9.34 -10.70
CA VAL A 106 -0.33 -9.11 -10.05
C VAL A 106 0.81 -9.64 -10.92
N ILE A 107 0.70 -10.89 -11.40
CA ILE A 107 1.71 -11.51 -12.28
C ILE A 107 1.91 -10.65 -13.53
N LYS A 108 0.82 -10.32 -14.23
CA LYS A 108 0.87 -9.47 -15.43
C LYS A 108 1.53 -8.12 -15.15
N PHE A 109 1.22 -7.50 -14.02
CA PHE A 109 1.80 -6.21 -13.65
C PHE A 109 3.31 -6.31 -13.40
N LEU A 110 3.77 -7.36 -12.70
CA LEU A 110 5.18 -7.60 -12.44
C LEU A 110 5.95 -7.95 -13.72
N GLU A 111 5.42 -8.86 -14.54
CA GLU A 111 6.04 -9.30 -15.80
C GLU A 111 6.25 -8.15 -16.79
N ASN A 112 5.28 -7.22 -16.90
CA ASN A 112 5.40 -6.05 -17.75
C ASN A 112 6.43 -5.01 -17.25
N LYS A 113 7.00 -5.19 -16.04
CA LYS A 113 7.89 -4.22 -15.38
C LYS A 113 9.18 -4.82 -14.81
N VAL A 114 9.56 -6.07 -15.14
CA VAL A 114 10.86 -6.68 -14.74
C VAL A 114 12.09 -5.97 -15.36
N ASN A 115 11.90 -4.91 -16.16
CA ASN A 115 13.00 -4.02 -16.57
C ASN A 115 13.24 -2.83 -15.61
N SER A 116 12.66 -2.84 -14.40
CA SER A 116 13.05 -1.90 -13.36
C SER A 116 14.42 -2.29 -12.81
N LYS A 117 15.42 -1.46 -13.10
CA LYS A 117 16.75 -1.52 -12.48
C LYS A 117 16.63 -1.08 -11.03
N LEU A 118 16.13 -1.96 -10.16
CA LEU A 118 16.45 -1.90 -8.73
C LEU A 118 17.81 -2.54 -8.51
#